data_AF-A0A965M9A8-F1
#
_entry.id   AF-A0A965M9A8-F1
#
_cell.length_a   1.000
_cell.length_b   1.000
_cell.length_c   1.000
_cell.angle_alpha   90.00
_cell.angle_beta   90.00
_cell.angle_gamma   90.00
#
_symmetry.space_group_name_H-M   'P 1'
#
loop_
_entity.id
_entity.type
_entity.pdbx_description
1 polymer ?
#
loop_
_entity_poly.entity_id
_entity_poly.type
_entity_poly.pdbx_seq_one_letter_code
_entity_poly.pdbx_strand_id
1 'polypeptide(L)' 'MFNPFTMVHEGKGQFVKFSPTNNPDTVFIQFKGSCGSMMENYITREVMTEALADLFSKGYKEVSI' A
#
# COMPACT_ATOMS: atom_id res chain seq x y z
N MET A 1 -1.67 -12.10 12.61
CA MET A 1 -0.73 -10.96 12.50
C MET A 1 -0.80 -10.48 11.05
N PHE A 2 -0.86 -9.17 10.81
CA PHE A 2 -0.92 -8.63 9.45
C PHE A 2 0.45 -8.82 8.77
N ASN A 3 0.48 -9.49 7.61
CA ASN A 3 1.71 -9.70 6.87
C ASN A 3 1.96 -8.50 5.94
N PRO A 4 3.22 -8.04 5.81
CA PRO A 4 3.53 -7.00 4.84
C PRO A 4 3.29 -7.51 3.42
N PHE A 5 2.80 -6.64 2.55
CA PHE A 5 2.63 -6.93 1.12
C PHE A 5 2.84 -5.66 0.30
N THR A 6 2.99 -5.83 -1.01
CA THR A 6 3.17 -4.73 -1.95
C THR A 6 2.13 -4.80 -3.05
N MET A 7 1.59 -3.65 -3.45
CA MET A 7 0.76 -3.51 -4.64
C MET A 7 1.51 -2.73 -5.70
N VAL A 8 1.46 -3.17 -6.96
CA VAL A 8 2.14 -2.53 -8.09
C VAL A 8 1.15 -2.15 -9.17
N HIS A 9 1.36 -0.99 -9.80
CA HIS A 9 0.64 -0.63 -11.03
C HIS A 9 1.52 -0.98 -12.22
N GLU A 10 1.18 -2.09 -12.89
CA GLU A 10 1.88 -2.53 -14.11
C GLU A 10 1.85 -1.40 -15.17
N GLY A 11 3.00 -1.11 -15.77
CA GLY A 11 3.14 -0.06 -16.79
C GLY A 11 3.38 1.37 -16.29
N LYS A 12 3.26 1.67 -14.98
CA LYS A 12 3.51 3.02 -14.44
C LYS A 12 4.73 3.13 -13.51
N GLY A 13 5.35 2.01 -13.13
CA GLY A 13 6.46 1.98 -12.18
C GLY A 13 6.10 2.49 -10.78
N GLN A 14 4.80 2.48 -10.45
CA GLN A 14 4.27 2.90 -9.16
C GLN A 14 4.06 1.68 -8.27
N PHE A 15 4.34 1.81 -6.97
CA PHE A 15 4.05 0.77 -6.00
C PHE A 15 3.56 1.35 -4.68
N VAL A 16 2.85 0.53 -3.91
CA VAL A 16 2.40 0.81 -2.56
C VAL A 16 2.79 -0.37 -1.68
N LYS A 17 3.62 -0.14 -0.66
CA LYS A 17 4.01 -1.16 0.32
C LYS A 17 3.23 -0.95 1.60
N PHE A 18 2.63 -2.01 2.11
CA PHE A 18 1.93 -2.03 3.39
C PHE A 18 2.76 -2.84 4.39
N SER A 19 3.02 -2.29 5.57
CA SER A 19 3.81 -2.93 6.61
C SER A 19 3.07 -2.90 7.96
N PRO A 20 3.12 -3.97 8.76
CA PRO A 20 2.58 -3.94 10.12
C PRO A 20 3.33 -2.92 10.97
N THR A 21 2.67 -2.40 11.99
CA THR A 21 3.27 -1.55 13.01
C THR A 21 3.20 -2.21 14.39
N ASN A 22 3.84 -1.61 15.39
CA ASN A 22 3.76 -2.09 16.78
C ASN A 22 2.33 -1.97 17.35
N ASN A 23 1.49 -1.12 16.78
CA ASN A 23 0.08 -1.02 17.12
C ASN A 23 -0.73 -1.91 16.15
N PRO A 24 -1.51 -2.89 16.65
CA PRO A 24 -2.26 -3.81 15.80
C PRO A 24 -3.30 -3.09 14.92
N ASP A 25 -3.78 -1.92 15.30
CA ASP A 25 -4.83 -1.18 14.60
C ASP A 25 -4.30 -0.29 13.47
N THR A 26 -2.98 -0.08 13.40
CA THR A 26 -2.34 0.78 12.40
C THR A 26 -1.41 0.02 11.45
N VAL A 27 -1.37 0.51 10.22
CA VAL A 27 -0.56 -0.01 9.10
C VAL A 27 0.27 1.13 8.55
N PHE A 28 1.55 0.87 8.33
CA PHE A 28 2.46 1.80 7.69
C PHE A 28 2.42 1.61 6.18
N ILE A 29 2.27 2.70 5.43
CA ILE A 29 2.20 2.71 3.97
C ILE A 29 3.35 3.50 3.36
N GLN A 30 3.99 2.95 2.33
CA GLN A 30 4.96 3.64 1.49
C GLN A 30 4.47 3.64 0.05
N PHE A 31 4.26 4.82 -0.53
CA PHE A 31 3.81 5.00 -1.91
C PHE A 31 4.96 5.57 -2.75
N LYS A 32 5.25 4.91 -3.88
CA LYS A 32 6.12 5.45 -4.93
C LYS A 32 5.29 5.93 -6.12
N GLY A 33 5.36 7.22 -6.40
CA GLY A 33 4.76 7.84 -7.59
C GLY A 33 5.60 7.66 -8.86
N SER A 34 5.02 7.98 -10.01
CA SER A 34 5.67 7.83 -11.32
C SER A 34 6.83 8.81 -11.54
N CYS A 35 6.85 9.93 -10.82
CA CYS A 35 7.94 10.91 -10.84
C CYS A 35 9.12 10.55 -9.93
N GLY A 36 9.10 9.36 -9.30
CA GLY A 36 10.14 8.92 -8.37
C GLY A 36 9.97 9.44 -6.93
N SER A 37 8.94 10.25 -6.66
CA SER A 37 8.60 10.69 -5.30
C SER A 37 8.14 9.51 -4.43
N MET A 38 8.64 9.49 -3.19
CA MET A 38 8.20 8.58 -2.14
C MET A 38 7.36 9.35 -1.12
N MET A 39 6.22 8.78 -0.74
CA MET A 39 5.36 9.29 0.32
C MET A 39 5.15 8.19 1.36
N GLU A 40 5.14 8.55 2.63
CA GLU A 40 4.97 7.61 3.73
C GLU A 40 3.84 8.10 4.65
N ASN A 41 3.03 7.16 5.14
CA ASN A 41 1.93 7.51 6.04
C ASN A 41 1.57 6.34 6.98
N TYR A 42 0.83 6.64 8.03
CA TYR A 42 0.23 5.65 8.93
C TYR A 42 -1.29 5.74 8.80
N ILE A 43 -1.93 4.60 8.53
CA ILE A 43 -3.38 4.51 8.37
C ILE A 43 -3.94 3.44 9.31
N THR A 44 -5.22 3.55 9.66
CA THR A 44 -5.92 2.48 10.40
C THR A 44 -6.24 1.31 9.46
N ARG A 45 -6.50 0.13 10.02
CA ARG A 45 -6.93 -1.04 9.23
C ARG A 45 -8.24 -0.81 8.46
N GLU A 46 -9.14 -0.02 9.02
CA GLU A 46 -10.39 0.35 8.36
C GLU A 46 -10.12 1.16 7.09
N VAL A 47 -9.30 2.22 7.21
CA VAL A 47 -8.87 3.05 6.08
C VAL A 47 -8.06 2.24 5.06
N MET A 48 -7.28 1.24 5.51
CA MET A 48 -6.56 0.34 4.62
C MET A 48 -7.52 -0.43 3.71
N THR A 49 -8.64 -0.94 4.20
CA THR A 49 -9.60 -1.68 3.37
C THR A 49 -10.16 -0.82 2.24
N GLU A 50 -10.51 0.43 2.53
CA GLU A 50 -10.96 1.40 1.51
C GLU A 50 -9.84 1.75 0.53
N ALA A 51 -8.63 1.99 1.02
CA ALA A 51 -7.46 2.28 0.20
C ALA A 51 -7.13 1.11 -0.75
N LEU A 52 -7.27 -0.14 -0.29
CA LEU A 52 -7.07 -1.32 -1.12
C LEU A 52 -8.09 -1.40 -2.25
N ALA A 53 -9.38 -1.18 -1.94
CA ALA A 53 -10.43 -1.17 -2.96
C ALA A 53 -10.16 -0.09 -4.03
N ASP A 54 -9.77 1.11 -3.61
CA ASP A 54 -9.39 2.21 -4.52
C ASP A 54 -8.17 1.83 -5.37
N LEU A 55 -7.12 1.26 -4.79
CA LEU A 55 -5.93 0.81 -5.52
C LEU A 55 -6.26 -0.30 -6.54
N PHE A 56 -7.08 -1.28 -6.17
CA PHE A 56 -7.54 -2.31 -7.11
C PHE A 56 -8.35 -1.70 -8.27
N SER A 57 -9.24 -0.74 -7.98
CA SER A 57 -10.00 -0.03 -9.02
C SER A 57 -9.09 0.76 -9.99
N LYS A 58 -7.94 1.22 -9.50
CA LYS A 58 -6.91 1.92 -10.28
C LYS A 58 -5.97 0.97 -11.02
N GLY A 59 -6.16 -0.34 -10.91
CA GLY A 59 -5.38 -1.36 -11.61
C GLY A 59 -4.09 -1.76 -10.92
N TYR A 60 -3.94 -1.47 -9.62
CA TYR A 60 -2.86 -2.04 -8.83
C TYR A 60 -3.13 -3.53 -8.58
N LYS A 61 -2.07 -4.33 -8.56
CA LYS A 61 -2.11 -5.75 -8.24
C LYS A 61 -1.21 -6.05 -7.06
N GLU A 62 -1.71 -6.85 -6.12
CA GLU A 62 -0.88 -7.38 -5.05
C GLU A 62 0.18 -8.31 -5.65
N VAL A 63 1.41 -8.12 -5.24
CA VAL A 63 2.53 -9.02 -5.51
C VAL A 63 2.98 -9.62 -4.20
N SER A 64 2.80 -10.93 -4.07
CA SER A 64 3.39 -11.69 -2.98
C SER A 64 4.90 -11.74 -3.23
N ILE A 65 5.69 -11.25 -2.27
CA ILE A 65 7.16 -11.34 -2.26
C ILE A 65 7.54 -12.63 -1.54
#